data_AF-A0A970EV85-F1
#
_entry.id   AF-A0A970EV85-F1
#
_cell.length_a   1.000
_cell.length_b   1.000
_cell.length_c   1.000
_cell.angle_alpha   90.00
_cell.angle_beta   90.00
_cell.angle_gamma   90.00
#
_symmetry.space_group_name_H-M   'P 1'
#
loop_
_entity.id
_entity.type
_entity.pdbx_description
1 polymer ?
#
loop_
_entity_poly.entity_id
_entity_poly.type
_entity_poly.pdbx_seq_one_letter_code
_entity_poly.pdbx_strand_id
1 'polypeptide(L)' 'MKKTRLSLTISDENVKKQAIQSLTALSGVMSADIDGNEAVVFCGDRLDSRTLVDTVNRCAGCSSAVIGEEYI' A
#
# COMPACT_ATOMS: atom_id res chain seq x y z
N MET A 1 -14.57 -7.00 3.69
CA MET A 1 -13.37 -6.14 3.84
C MET A 1 -12.27 -6.77 2.99
N LYS A 2 -11.34 -5.99 2.44
CA LYS A 2 -10.33 -6.52 1.52
C LYS A 2 -8.92 -6.26 2.05
N LYS A 3 -8.12 -7.32 2.14
CA LYS A 3 -6.68 -7.27 2.43
C LYS A 3 -5.91 -7.31 1.13
N THR A 4 -5.14 -6.27 0.85
CA THR A 4 -4.28 -6.17 -0.34
C THR A 4 -2.83 -6.23 0.10
N ARG A 5 -2.05 -7.11 -0.53
CA ARG A 5 -0.60 -7.21 -0.35
C ARG A 5 0.10 -6.58 -1.56
N LEU A 6 1.05 -5.70 -1.28
CA LEU A 6 1.86 -5.02 -2.27
C LEU A 6 3.33 -5.39 -2.05
N SER A 7 4.05 -5.72 -3.12
CA SER A 7 5.51 -5.70 -3.10
C SER A 7 5.99 -4.28 -3.36
N LEU A 8 6.96 -3.83 -2.57
CA LEU A 8 7.53 -2.50 -2.57
C LEU A 8 9.04 -2.60 -2.79
N THR A 9 9.56 -1.89 -3.78
CA THR A 9 11.01 -1.76 -3.95
C THR A 9 11.49 -0.49 -3.26
N ILE A 10 11.50 -0.49 -1.92
CA ILE A 10 11.88 0.68 -1.10
C ILE A 10 13.16 0.40 -0.33
N SER A 11 14.23 1.11 -0.69
CA SER A 11 15.53 1.00 -0.01
C SER A 11 15.70 1.94 1.19
N ASP A 12 14.83 2.94 1.33
CA ASP A 12 14.97 4.03 2.30
C ASP A 12 13.83 4.04 3.33
N GLU A 13 14.16 4.04 4.63
CA GLU A 13 13.16 4.05 5.71
C GLU A 13 12.25 5.29 5.71
N ASN A 14 12.77 6.44 5.27
CA ASN A 14 11.98 7.66 5.17
C ASN A 14 10.89 7.52 4.10
N VAL A 15 11.23 6.86 3.00
CA VAL A 15 10.29 6.53 1.91
C VAL A 15 9.24 5.53 2.38
N LYS A 16 9.58 4.56 3.24
CA LYS A 16 8.59 3.64 3.85
C LYS A 16 7.57 4.41 4.70
N LYS A 17 8.04 5.35 5.53
CA LYS A 17 7.16 6.18 6.36
C LYS A 17 6.22 7.03 5.50
N GLN A 18 6.72 7.63 4.42
CA GLN A 18 5.89 8.37 3.47
C GLN A 18 4.88 7.47 2.77
N ALA A 19 5.26 6.27 2.34
CA ALA A 19 4.35 5.32 1.71
C ALA A 19 3.20 4.93 2.66
N ILE A 20 3.48 4.63 3.93
CA ILE A 20 2.43 4.34 4.94
C ILE A 20 1.52 5.55 5.13
N GLN A 21 2.09 6.75 5.29
CA GLN A 21 1.29 7.97 5.48
C GLN A 21 0.37 8.22 4.29
N SER A 22 0.87 8.07 3.07
CA SER A 22 0.07 8.24 1.85
C SER A 22 -1.00 7.17 1.71
N LEU A 23 -0.70 5.91 2.03
CA LEU A 23 -1.66 4.81 2.00
C LEU A 23 -2.78 5.04 3.02
N THR A 24 -2.43 5.36 4.27
CA THR A 24 -3.41 5.61 5.34
C THR A 24 -4.24 6.87 5.12
N ALA A 25 -3.76 7.82 4.32
CA ALA A 25 -4.52 9.01 3.92
C ALA A 25 -5.55 8.74 2.82
N LEU A 26 -5.51 7.58 2.14
CA LEU A 26 -6.49 7.24 1.10
C LEU A 26 -7.86 6.93 1.69
N SER A 27 -8.90 7.55 1.13
CA SER A 27 -10.27 7.25 1.50
C SER A 27 -10.61 5.79 1.19
N GLY A 28 -11.03 5.05 2.21
CA GLY A 28 -11.31 3.62 2.11
C GLY A 28 -10.17 2.71 2.56
N VAL A 29 -8.98 3.23 2.88
CA VAL A 29 -7.97 2.49 3.64
C VAL A 29 -8.33 2.56 5.12
N MET A 30 -8.40 1.41 5.77
CA MET A 30 -8.64 1.31 7.22
C MET A 30 -7.31 1.24 7.98
N SER A 31 -6.35 0.50 7.46
CA SER A 31 -5.02 0.34 8.06
C SER A 31 -4.01 -0.06 7.00
N ALA A 32 -2.75 0.32 7.18
CA ALA A 32 -1.65 -0.11 6.33
C ALA A 32 -0.42 -0.37 7.20
N ASP A 33 0.32 -1.42 6.85
CA ASP A 33 1.56 -1.80 7.51
C ASP A 33 2.62 -2.15 6.45
N ILE A 34 3.89 -1.90 6.73
CA ILE A 34 5.01 -2.26 5.84
C ILE A 34 6.01 -3.08 6.65
N ASP A 35 6.24 -4.31 6.19
CA ASP A 35 7.28 -5.19 6.70
C ASP A 35 8.32 -5.44 5.60
N GLY A 36 9.55 -4.97 5.82
CA GLY A 36 10.62 -5.08 4.82
C GLY A 36 10.25 -4.41 3.49
N ASN A 37 10.07 -5.22 2.45
CA ASN A 37 9.71 -4.84 1.08
C ASN A 37 8.26 -5.22 0.73
N GLU A 38 7.43 -5.50 1.73
CA GLU A 38 6.02 -5.83 1.52
C GLU A 38 5.13 -4.86 2.31
N ALA A 39 4.06 -4.41 1.67
CA ALA A 39 2.99 -3.64 2.30
C ALA A 39 1.74 -4.52 2.44
N VAL A 40 1.12 -4.47 3.61
CA VAL A 40 -0.20 -5.04 3.83
C VAL A 40 -1.18 -3.90 4.07
N VAL A 41 -2.16 -3.75 3.19
CA VAL A 41 -3.16 -2.68 3.24
C VAL A 41 -4.54 -3.27 3.40
N PHE A 42 -5.21 -2.88 4.47
CA PHE A 42 -6.59 -3.24 4.77
C PHE A 42 -7.52 -2.14 4.25
N CYS A 43 -8.40 -2.52 3.34
CA CYS A 43 -9.23 -1.61 2.57
C CYS A 43 -10.71 -2.00 2.68
N GLY A 44 -11.59 -1.01 2.57
CA GLY A 44 -13.01 -1.23 2.34
C GLY A 44 -13.28 -1.76 0.93
N ASP A 45 -14.49 -2.32 0.71
CA ASP A 45 -14.83 -3.05 -0.51
C ASP A 45 -14.81 -2.19 -1.80
N ARG A 46 -14.75 -0.86 -1.68
CA ARG A 46 -14.76 0.07 -2.82
C ARG A 46 -13.38 0.53 -3.27
N LEU A 47 -12.30 0.10 -2.61
CA LEU A 47 -10.95 0.59 -2.94
C LEU A 47 -10.23 -0.38 -3.89
N ASP A 48 -9.89 0.14 -5.06
CA ASP A 48 -9.11 -0.57 -6.06
C ASP A 48 -7.62 -0.63 -5.72
N SER A 49 -7.04 -1.81 -5.94
CA SER A 49 -5.63 -2.11 -5.67
C SER A 49 -4.69 -1.33 -6.57
N ARG A 50 -5.18 -0.93 -7.75
CA ARG A 50 -4.48 0.00 -8.66
C ARG A 50 -4.27 1.37 -8.04
N THR A 51 -5.25 1.88 -7.29
CA THR A 51 -5.15 3.17 -6.60
C THR A 51 -4.09 3.12 -5.52
N LEU A 52 -3.98 2.00 -4.80
CA LEU A 52 -2.93 1.79 -3.81
C LEU A 52 -1.54 1.82 -4.45
N VAL A 53 -1.35 1.05 -5.54
CA VAL A 53 -0.09 1.01 -6.29
C VAL A 53 0.28 2.37 -6.85
N ASP A 54 -0.65 3.07 -7.49
CA ASP A 54 -0.41 4.39 -8.08
C ASP A 54 -0.02 5.42 -7.01
N THR A 55 -0.68 5.39 -5.85
CA THR A 55 -0.36 6.26 -4.71
C THR A 55 1.05 6.01 -4.18
N VAL A 56 1.41 4.74 -3.98
CA VAL A 56 2.75 4.39 -3.50
C VAL A 56 3.80 4.74 -4.54
N ASN A 57 3.56 4.46 -5.82
CA ASN A 57 4.50 4.80 -6.89
C ASN A 57 4.75 6.31 -6.99
N ARG A 58 3.70 7.13 -6.84
CA ARG A 58 3.82 8.60 -6.88
C ARG A 58 4.51 9.19 -5.66
N CYS A 59 4.16 8.70 -4.46
CA CYS A 59 4.71 9.27 -3.23
C CYS A 59 6.13 8.79 -2.94
N ALA A 60 6.40 7.51 -3.18
CA ALA A 60 7.69 6.91 -2.85
C ALA A 60 8.72 7.06 -3.98
N GLY A 61 8.29 7.44 -5.20
CA GLY A 61 9.13 7.33 -6.39
C GLY A 61 9.62 5.90 -6.65
N CYS A 62 8.90 4.91 -6.09
CA CYS A 62 9.27 3.51 -6.08
C CYS A 62 8.41 2.71 -7.05
N SER A 63 8.88 1.52 -7.41
CA SER A 63 8.06 0.53 -8.12
C SER A 63 7.35 -0.37 -7.10
N SER A 64 6.02 -0.39 -7.16
CA SER A 64 5.18 -1.29 -6.39
C SER A 64 4.27 -2.14 -7.29
N ALA A 65 3.95 -3.34 -6.83
CA ALA A 65 3.08 -4.28 -7.53
C ALA A 65 2.16 -5.01 -6.56
N VAL A 66 0.93 -5.32 -6.97
CA VAL A 66 0.03 -6.17 -6.18
C VAL A 66 0.52 -7.61 -6.25
N ILE A 67 0.72 -8.24 -5.10
CA ILE A 67 1.19 -9.64 -4.99
C ILE A 67 0.14 -10.56 -4.37
N GLY A 68 -0.97 -10.02 -3.86
CA GLY A 68 -2.09 -10.82 -3.38
C GLY A 68 -3.27 -9.97 -2.91
N GLU A 69 -4.47 -10.52 -3.05
CA GLU A 69 -5.71 -9.93 -2.57
C GLU A 69 -6.55 -11.02 -1.90
N GLU A 70 -7.08 -10.73 -0.72
CA GLU A 70 -7.90 -11.65 0.06
C GLU A 70 -9.08 -10.90 0.67
N TYR A 71 -10.26 -11.52 0.65
CA TYR A 71 -11.44 -11.00 1.31
C TYR A 71 -11.54 -11.59 2.73
N ILE A 72 -11.76 -10.71 3.69
CA ILE A 72 -11.88 -10.98 5.13
C ILE A 72 -13.14 -10.32 5.70
#